data_AF-A0AAE7JPW7-F1
#
_entry.id   AF-A0AAE7JPW7-F1
#
_cell.length_a   1.000
_cell.length_b   1.000
_cell.length_c   1.000
_cell.angle_alpha   90.00
_cell.angle_beta   90.00
_cell.angle_gamma   90.00
#
_symmetry.space_group_name_H-M   'P 1'
#
loop_
_entity.id
_entity.type
_entity.pdbx_description
1 polymer ?
#
loop_
_entity_poly.entity_id
_entity_poly.type
_entity_poly.pdbx_seq_one_letter_code
_entity_poly.pdbx_strand_id
1 'polypeptide(L)'
;MKISNEEKFAHITVFEKNLEFQIDTLEKLNKLLKTLKKSLKEYQKLMDYYYGKQRNDDLEADRKGEIPTDLKRAVLSEDEIYNMMIDYRESAIEMIEIATKMLRA
;
A
#
# COMPACT_ATOMS: atom_id res chain seq x y z
N MET A 1 -5.83 42.00 33.88
CA MET A 1 -6.56 40.74 34.14
C MET A 1 -5.51 39.64 34.31
N LYS A 2 -5.53 38.85 35.39
CA LYS A 2 -4.60 37.71 35.55
C LYS A 2 -5.16 36.54 34.74
N ILE A 3 -4.37 35.98 33.83
CA ILE A 3 -4.71 34.79 33.05
C ILE A 3 -4.83 33.61 34.02
N SER A 4 -5.84 32.74 33.82
CA SER A 4 -6.01 31.56 34.67
C SER A 4 -4.89 30.53 34.41
N ASN A 5 -4.61 29.66 35.37
CA ASN A 5 -3.64 28.57 35.15
C ASN A 5 -4.11 27.62 34.04
N GLU A 6 -5.41 27.40 33.89
CA GLU A 6 -5.97 26.58 32.82
C GLU A 6 -5.70 27.19 31.45
N GLU A 7 -5.92 28.50 31.29
CA GLU A 7 -5.61 29.24 30.07
C GLU A 7 -4.10 29.23 29.78
N LYS A 8 -3.27 29.34 30.83
CA LYS A 8 -1.81 29.30 30.70
C LYS A 8 -1.30 27.95 30.17
N PHE A 9 -1.94 26.84 30.53
CA PHE A 9 -1.51 25.48 30.19
C PHE A 9 -2.33 24.78 29.10
N ALA A 10 -3.33 25.44 28.51
CA ALA A 10 -4.18 24.87 27.46
C ALA A 10 -3.41 24.30 26.24
N HIS A 11 -2.21 24.83 25.95
CA HIS A 11 -1.33 24.33 24.89
C HIS A 11 -0.87 22.88 25.14
N ILE A 12 -0.75 22.44 26.39
CA ILE A 12 -0.35 21.06 26.73
C ILE A 12 -1.38 20.07 26.17
N THR A 13 -2.67 20.34 26.36
CA THR A 13 -3.75 19.50 25.81
C THR A 13 -3.69 19.39 24.28
N VAL A 14 -3.25 20.46 23.60
CA VAL A 14 -3.06 20.42 22.14
C VAL A 14 -1.87 19.55 21.77
N PHE A 15 -0.74 19.68 22.46
CA PHE A 15 0.44 18.87 22.21
C PHE A 15 0.24 17.39 22.56
N GLU A 16 -0.50 17.07 23.61
CA GLU A 16 -0.87 15.70 23.96
C GLU A 16 -1.68 15.05 22.82
N LYS A 17 -2.68 15.75 22.28
CA LYS A 17 -3.45 15.25 21.13
C LYS A 17 -2.57 15.02 19.90
N ASN A 18 -1.62 15.92 19.65
CA ASN A 18 -0.67 15.76 18.55
C ASN A 18 0.27 14.56 18.77
N LEU A 19 0.73 14.35 20.01
CA LEU A 19 1.58 13.23 20.38
C LEU A 19 0.84 11.90 20.21
N GLU A 20 -0.37 11.79 20.75
CA GLU A 20 -1.22 10.60 20.63
C GLU A 20 -1.49 10.26 19.16
N PHE A 21 -1.82 11.27 18.35
CA PHE A 21 -2.04 11.10 16.91
C PHE A 21 -0.78 10.59 16.19
N GLN A 22 0.39 11.14 16.52
CA GLN A 22 1.65 10.74 15.91
C GLN A 22 2.03 9.29 16.27
N ILE A 23 1.84 8.90 17.54
CA ILE A 23 2.09 7.55 18.02
C ILE A 23 1.21 6.54 17.28
N ASP A 24 -0.11 6.75 17.26
CA ASP A 24 -1.07 5.85 16.61
C ASP A 24 -0.79 5.72 15.11
N THR A 25 -0.49 6.83 14.43
CA THR A 25 -0.15 6.84 13.01
C THR A 25 1.09 6.00 12.72
N LEU A 26 2.17 6.18 13.50
CA LEU A 26 3.42 5.43 13.32
C LEU A 26 3.24 3.93 13.62
N GLU A 27 2.44 3.57 14.62
CA GLU A 27 2.14 2.18 14.91
C GLU A 27 1.40 1.49 13.76
N LYS A 28 0.38 2.15 13.20
CA LYS A 28 -0.38 1.65 12.05
C LYS A 28 0.50 1.53 10.81
N LEU A 29 1.31 2.56 10.51
CA LEU A 29 2.25 2.54 9.40
C LEU A 29 3.24 1.38 9.54
N ASN A 30 3.83 1.18 10.72
CA ASN A 30 4.79 0.10 10.94
C ASN A 30 4.18 -1.30 10.78
N LYS A 31 2.91 -1.49 11.14
CA LYS A 31 2.18 -2.74 10.87
C LYS A 31 1.97 -2.94 9.37
N LEU A 32 1.55 -1.90 8.64
CA LEU A 32 1.36 -1.95 7.19
C LEU A 32 2.68 -2.22 6.45
N LEU A 33 3.79 -1.58 6.85
CA LEU A 33 5.11 -1.80 6.25
C LEU A 33 5.58 -3.25 6.42
N LYS A 34 5.24 -3.93 7.52
CA LYS A 34 5.54 -5.36 7.69
C LYS A 34 4.75 -6.22 6.70
N THR A 35 3.49 -5.88 6.45
CA THR A 35 2.66 -6.56 5.44
C THR A 35 3.18 -6.29 4.03
N LEU A 36 3.49 -5.03 3.71
CA LEU A 36 4.05 -4.62 2.42
C LEU A 36 5.35 -5.37 2.12
N LYS A 37 6.26 -5.47 3.10
CA LYS A 37 7.51 -6.24 2.94
C LYS A 37 7.27 -7.69 2.54
N LYS A 38 6.18 -8.31 3.00
CA LYS A 38 5.81 -9.67 2.59
C LYS A 38 5.22 -9.69 1.18
N SER A 39 4.39 -8.70 0.84
CA SER A 39 3.75 -8.64 -0.48
C SER A 39 4.74 -8.35 -1.63
N LEU A 40 5.92 -7.78 -1.36
CA LEU A 40 6.96 -7.59 -2.39
C LEU A 40 7.31 -8.89 -3.14
N LYS A 41 7.34 -10.03 -2.43
CA LYS A 41 7.59 -11.34 -3.04
C LYS A 41 6.43 -11.79 -3.92
N GLU A 42 5.20 -11.52 -3.51
CA GLU A 42 4.00 -11.88 -4.29
C GLU A 42 3.85 -10.98 -5.52
N TYR A 43 4.20 -9.69 -5.42
CA TYR A 43 4.32 -8.80 -6.57
C TYR A 43 5.28 -9.37 -7.61
N GLN A 44 6.48 -9.82 -7.20
CA GLN A 44 7.44 -10.39 -8.13
C GLN A 44 6.88 -11.65 -8.82
N LYS A 45 6.23 -12.55 -8.08
CA LYS A 45 5.60 -13.74 -8.70
C LYS A 45 4.51 -13.36 -9.69
N LEU A 46 3.74 -12.30 -9.41
CA LEU A 46 2.74 -11.78 -10.35
C LEU A 46 3.41 -11.22 -11.61
N MET A 47 4.56 -10.54 -11.50
CA MET A 47 5.31 -10.07 -12.67
C MET A 47 5.88 -11.22 -13.48
N ASP A 48 6.46 -12.23 -12.81
CA ASP A 48 6.99 -13.43 -13.46
C ASP A 48 5.89 -14.19 -14.20
N TYR A 49 4.68 -14.25 -13.64
CA TYR A 49 3.51 -14.82 -14.32
C TYR A 49 3.03 -13.94 -15.48
N TYR A 50 2.85 -12.63 -15.25
CA TYR A 50 2.28 -11.69 -16.22
C TYR A 50 3.11 -11.60 -17.51
N TYR A 51 4.44 -11.58 -17.38
CA TYR A 51 5.37 -11.57 -18.51
C TYR A 51 5.83 -12.97 -18.93
N GLY A 52 5.39 -14.01 -18.21
CA GLY A 52 5.86 -15.38 -18.39
C GLY A 52 5.08 -16.14 -19.47
N LYS A 53 5.70 -17.22 -19.95
CA LYS A 53 5.06 -18.15 -20.91
C LYS A 53 3.78 -18.77 -20.36
N GLN A 54 3.72 -19.05 -19.05
CA GLN A 54 2.55 -19.69 -18.43
C GLN A 54 1.27 -18.89 -18.67
N ARG A 55 1.30 -17.56 -18.54
CA ARG A 55 0.11 -16.74 -18.79
C ARG A 55 -0.37 -16.83 -20.25
N ASN A 56 0.55 -16.96 -21.21
CA ASN A 56 0.17 -17.15 -22.61
C ASN A 56 -0.50 -18.51 -22.85
N ASP A 57 0.02 -19.57 -22.20
CA ASP A 57 -0.57 -20.90 -22.26
C ASP A 57 -1.97 -20.90 -21.63
N ASP A 58 -2.14 -20.22 -20.49
CA ASP A 58 -3.44 -20.09 -19.81
C ASP A 58 -4.44 -19.25 -20.62
N LEU A 59 -3.99 -18.17 -21.27
CA LEU A 59 -4.82 -17.37 -22.18
C LEU A 59 -5.31 -18.19 -23.38
N GLU A 60 -4.49 -19.09 -23.90
CA GLU A 60 -4.87 -19.96 -24.99
C GLU A 60 -5.88 -21.03 -24.54
N ALA A 61 -5.68 -21.61 -23.34
CA ALA A 61 -6.65 -22.51 -22.72
C ALA A 61 -8.00 -21.80 -22.47
N ASP A 62 -7.97 -20.53 -22.06
CA ASP A 62 -9.16 -19.69 -21.87
C ASP A 62 -9.95 -19.53 -23.18
N ARG A 63 -9.26 -19.19 -24.28
CA ARG A 63 -9.86 -19.04 -25.62
C ARG A 63 -10.49 -20.35 -26.14
N LYS A 64 -9.92 -21.49 -25.77
CA LYS A 64 -10.45 -22.82 -26.11
C LYS A 64 -11.61 -23.27 -25.22
N GLY A 65 -11.94 -22.52 -24.17
CA GLY A 65 -12.98 -22.88 -23.22
C GLY A 65 -12.57 -24.01 -22.27
N GLU A 66 -11.26 -24.25 -22.08
CA GLU A 66 -10.73 -25.31 -21.22
C GLU A 66 -10.75 -24.90 -19.73
N ILE A 67 -10.81 -23.59 -19.43
CA ILE A 67 -10.84 -23.08 -18.06
C ILE A 67 -12.25 -23.15 -17.47
N PRO A 68 -12.45 -23.83 -16.32
CA PRO A 68 -13.75 -23.93 -15.64
C PRO A 68 -14.42 -22.57 -15.44
N THR A 69 -15.69 -22.45 -15.81
CA THR A 69 -16.43 -21.17 -15.83
C THR A 69 -16.56 -20.50 -14.46
N ASP A 70 -16.46 -21.27 -13.38
CA ASP A 70 -16.46 -20.81 -12.00
C ASP A 70 -15.08 -20.35 -11.49
N LEU A 71 -14.01 -20.61 -12.23
CA LEU A 71 -12.67 -20.16 -11.88
C LEU A 71 -12.50 -18.65 -12.11
N LYS A 72 -12.13 -17.94 -11.04
CA LYS A 72 -11.72 -16.53 -11.11
C LYS A 72 -10.45 -16.41 -11.94
N ARG A 73 -10.49 -15.56 -12.97
CA ARG A 73 -9.43 -15.42 -13.98
C ARG A 73 -9.01 -13.98 -14.24
N ALA A 74 -9.16 -13.09 -13.26
CA ALA A 74 -8.76 -11.68 -13.34
C ALA A 74 -7.30 -11.49 -13.79
N VAL A 75 -6.41 -12.42 -13.40
CA VAL A 75 -4.99 -12.43 -13.80
C VAL A 75 -4.76 -12.64 -15.31
N LEU A 76 -5.76 -13.17 -16.03
CA LEU A 76 -5.73 -13.30 -17.49
C LEU A 76 -6.22 -12.03 -18.19
N SER A 77 -6.90 -11.11 -17.49
CA SER A 77 -7.21 -9.81 -18.07
C SER A 77 -5.91 -9.02 -18.33
N GLU A 78 -5.97 -8.12 -19.31
CA GLU A 78 -4.90 -7.15 -19.55
C GLU A 78 -4.83 -6.12 -18.43
N ASP A 79 -5.98 -5.67 -17.94
CA ASP A 79 -6.09 -4.48 -17.09
C ASP A 79 -5.75 -4.71 -15.61
N GLU A 80 -6.15 -5.84 -15.02
CA GLU A 80 -6.11 -5.99 -13.55
C GLU A 80 -4.68 -5.94 -12.99
N ILE A 81 -3.75 -6.69 -13.59
CA ILE A 81 -2.36 -6.67 -13.16
C ILE A 81 -1.70 -5.36 -13.56
N TYR A 82 -2.02 -4.82 -14.73
CA TYR A 82 -1.44 -3.56 -15.22
C TYR A 82 -1.81 -2.37 -14.34
N ASN A 83 -3.09 -2.23 -13.97
CA ASN A 83 -3.57 -1.19 -13.06
C ASN A 83 -2.91 -1.30 -11.68
N MET A 84 -2.80 -2.53 -11.16
CA MET A 84 -2.09 -2.77 -9.91
C MET A 84 -0.60 -2.36 -9.99
N MET A 85 0.07 -2.56 -11.13
CA MET A 85 1.45 -2.10 -11.31
C MET A 85 1.57 -0.57 -11.27
N ILE A 86 0.59 0.16 -11.81
CA ILE A 86 0.53 1.62 -11.72
C ILE A 86 0.43 2.03 -10.26
N ASP A 87 -0.56 1.51 -9.53
CA ASP A 87 -0.77 1.81 -8.11
C ASP A 87 0.47 1.47 -7.28
N TYR A 88 1.12 0.33 -7.58
CA TYR A 88 2.35 -0.09 -6.92
C TYR A 88 3.48 0.93 -7.11
N ARG A 89 3.66 1.43 -8.33
CA ARG A 89 4.69 2.42 -8.66
C ARG A 89 4.40 3.77 -8.01
N GLU A 90 3.17 4.24 -8.10
CA GLU A 90 2.75 5.52 -7.51
C GLU A 90 2.92 5.50 -5.99
N SER A 91 2.49 4.41 -5.34
CA SER A 91 2.69 4.20 -3.91
C SER A 91 4.17 4.23 -3.51
N ALA A 92 5.04 3.61 -4.30
CA ALA A 92 6.48 3.60 -4.03
C ALA A 92 7.11 5.02 -4.11
N ILE A 93 6.66 5.84 -5.06
CA ILE A 93 7.10 7.24 -5.18
C ILE A 93 6.64 8.04 -3.96
N GLU A 94 5.36 7.94 -3.61
CA GLU A 94 4.82 8.65 -2.45
C GLU A 94 5.55 8.26 -1.15
N MET A 95 5.87 6.97 -0.98
CA MET A 95 6.67 6.49 0.15
C MET A 95 8.05 7.15 0.22
N ILE A 96 8.74 7.32 -0.91
CA ILE A 96 10.05 7.98 -0.95
C ILE A 96 9.92 9.45 -0.58
N GLU A 97 8.91 10.14 -1.09
CA GLU A 97 8.66 11.55 -0.79
C GLU A 97 8.37 11.76 0.70
N ILE A 98 7.48 10.95 1.28
CA ILE A 98 7.14 11.00 2.70
C ILE A 98 8.37 10.68 3.55
N ALA A 99 9.10 9.60 3.26
CA ALA A 99 10.30 9.22 4.01
C ALA A 99 11.36 10.33 3.96
N THR A 100 11.54 10.96 2.80
CA THR A 100 12.48 12.08 2.63
C THR A 100 12.05 13.30 3.47
N LYS A 101 10.75 13.63 3.49
CA LYS A 101 10.21 14.71 4.34
C LYS A 101 10.41 14.41 5.82
N MET A 102 10.17 13.17 6.25
CA MET A 102 10.38 12.75 7.65
C MET A 102 11.84 12.87 8.10
N LEU A 103 12.80 12.54 7.24
CA LEU A 103 14.23 12.60 7.57
C LEU A 103 14.80 14.02 7.60
N ARG A 104 14.10 14.98 7.00
CA ARG A 104 14.49 16.40 6.97
C ARG A 104 13.84 17.22 8.07
N ALA A 105 12.87 16.65 8.77
CA ALA A 105 12.09 17.29 9.82
C ALA A 105 12.91 17.50 11.11
#